data_AF-A0A3D2KMM4-F1
#
_entry.id   AF-A0A3D2KMM4-F1
#
_cell.length_a   1.000
_cell.length_b   1.000
_cell.length_c   1.000
_cell.angle_alpha   90.00
_cell.angle_beta   90.00
_cell.angle_gamma   90.00
#
_symmetry.space_group_name_H-M   'P 1'
#
loop_
_entity.id
_entity.type
_entity.pdbx_description
1 polymer ?
#
loop_
_entity_poly.entity_id
_entity_poly.type
_entity_poly.pdbx_seq_one_letter_code
_entity_poly.pdbx_strand_id
1 'polypeptide(L)'
;EALVSREWVHLTGYSFFEPGPREVALRALEVCRELGLPFSVDPSSVRPLRDYGAECFLEDVAGTEVVFPNLDEARELTGLDDPEEVARALARRFPVVALTLGAQGCLVAAAGRVGAVPAASPPGPAVDPTGAGDAFAAGFLTR
;
A
#
# COMPACT_ATOMS: atom_id res chain seq x y z
N GLU A 1 19.49 -5.98 23.94
CA GLU A 1 18.24 -5.57 23.25
C GLU A 1 17.86 -6.67 22.28
N ALA A 2 16.68 -7.27 22.42
CA ALA A 2 16.18 -8.18 21.41
C ALA A 2 15.74 -7.32 20.22
N LEU A 3 16.54 -7.29 19.16
CA LEU A 3 16.08 -6.86 17.84
C LEU A 3 15.03 -7.87 17.42
N VAL A 4 13.76 -7.59 17.72
CA VAL A 4 12.65 -8.31 17.12
C VAL A 4 12.60 -7.83 15.67
N SER A 5 13.33 -8.49 14.77
CA SER A 5 13.07 -8.32 13.34
C SER A 5 11.69 -8.93 13.08
N ARG A 6 10.67 -8.10 12.91
CA ARG A 6 9.42 -8.61 12.33
C ARG A 6 9.74 -8.93 10.88
N GLU A 7 9.65 -10.21 10.52
CA GLU A 7 9.69 -10.62 9.11
C GLU A 7 8.39 -10.11 8.47
N TRP A 8 8.53 -9.29 7.43
CA TRP A 8 7.41 -8.74 6.68
C TRP A 8 7.22 -9.52 5.39
N VAL A 9 5.97 -9.76 5.02
CA VAL A 9 5.62 -10.17 3.65
C VAL A 9 5.05 -8.96 2.92
N HIS A 10 5.63 -8.64 1.76
CA HIS A 10 5.15 -7.57 0.89
C HIS A 10 4.64 -8.17 -0.41
N LEU A 11 3.42 -7.80 -0.81
CA LEU A 11 2.81 -8.24 -2.07
C LEU A 11 2.46 -7.03 -2.95
N THR A 12 2.68 -7.20 -4.25
CA THR A 12 2.30 -6.22 -5.26
C THR A 12 0.90 -6.53 -5.82
N GLY A 13 0.16 -5.52 -6.25
CA GLY A 13 -1.19 -5.65 -6.78
C GLY A 13 -1.26 -6.59 -7.99
N TYR A 14 -0.18 -6.65 -8.78
CA TYR A 14 -0.03 -7.59 -9.88
C TYR A 14 -0.22 -9.06 -9.50
N SER A 15 -0.01 -9.41 -8.23
CA SER A 15 -0.25 -10.75 -7.73
C SER A 15 -1.74 -11.11 -7.62
N PHE A 16 -2.65 -10.13 -7.68
CA PHE A 16 -4.09 -10.35 -7.44
C PHE A 16 -4.94 -10.30 -8.72
N PHE A 17 -4.43 -9.74 -9.82
CA PHE A 17 -5.25 -9.46 -11.00
C PHE A 17 -5.50 -10.67 -11.92
N GLU A 18 -4.70 -11.74 -11.78
CA GLU A 18 -4.82 -12.96 -12.59
C GLU A 18 -5.10 -14.19 -11.71
N PRO A 19 -5.96 -15.15 -12.14
CA PRO A 19 -6.42 -16.25 -11.27
C PRO A 19 -5.30 -17.08 -10.63
N GLY A 20 -4.27 -17.45 -11.40
CA GLY A 20 -3.16 -18.29 -10.92
C GLY A 20 -2.31 -17.60 -9.85
N PRO A 21 -1.70 -16.44 -10.15
CA PRO A 21 -0.98 -15.65 -9.15
C PRO A 21 -1.84 -15.28 -7.94
N ARG A 22 -3.12 -14.97 -8.15
CA ARG A 22 -4.06 -14.60 -7.09
C ARG A 22 -4.26 -15.72 -6.08
N GLU A 23 -4.43 -16.95 -6.53
CA GLU A 23 -4.55 -18.10 -5.62
C GLU A 23 -3.33 -18.23 -4.71
N VAL A 24 -2.12 -18.05 -5.26
CA VAL A 24 -0.87 -18.08 -4.50
C VAL A 24 -0.78 -16.91 -3.52
N ALA A 25 -1.16 -15.70 -3.95
CA ALA A 25 -1.16 -14.51 -3.11
C ALA A 25 -2.12 -14.66 -1.92
N LEU A 26 -3.36 -15.11 -2.16
CA LEU A 26 -4.35 -15.36 -1.13
C LEU A 26 -3.86 -16.43 -0.15
N ARG A 27 -3.26 -17.52 -0.64
CA ARG A 27 -2.68 -18.54 0.24
C ARG A 27 -1.53 -17.99 1.09
N ALA A 28 -0.69 -17.11 0.53
CA ALA A 28 0.37 -16.46 1.30
C ALA A 28 -0.21 -15.57 2.41
N LEU A 29 -1.30 -14.83 2.15
CA LEU A 29 -1.99 -14.03 3.15
C LEU A 29 -2.57 -14.88 4.29
N GLU A 30 -3.16 -16.02 3.98
CA GLU A 30 -3.65 -16.97 4.98
C GLU A 30 -2.51 -17.49 5.87
N VAL A 31 -1.38 -17.89 5.28
CA VAL A 31 -0.21 -18.36 6.03
C VAL A 31 0.37 -17.26 6.92
N CYS A 32 0.44 -16.02 6.43
CA CYS A 32 0.90 -14.89 7.24
C CYS A 32 0.00 -14.68 8.47
N ARG A 33 -1.32 -14.79 8.30
CA ARG A 33 -2.28 -14.70 9.41
C ARG A 33 -2.14 -15.83 10.42
N GLU A 34 -2.01 -17.08 9.94
CA GLU A 34 -1.79 -18.25 10.79
C GLU A 34 -0.52 -18.11 11.65
N LEU A 35 0.53 -17.51 11.09
CA LEU A 35 1.82 -17.32 11.74
C LEU A 35 1.93 -15.99 12.52
N GLY A 36 0.94 -15.10 12.42
CA GLY A 36 1.00 -13.77 13.01
C GLY A 36 2.06 -12.84 12.38
N LEU A 37 2.45 -13.10 11.14
CA LEU A 37 3.39 -12.26 10.39
C LEU A 37 2.66 -11.04 9.80
N PRO A 38 3.17 -9.82 10.01
CA PRO A 38 2.61 -8.64 9.38
C PRO A 38 2.84 -8.70 7.86
N PHE A 39 1.84 -8.26 7.11
CA PHE A 39 1.96 -8.15 5.67
C PHE A 39 1.51 -6.79 5.17
N SER A 40 2.09 -6.41 4.03
CA SER A 40 1.82 -5.13 3.38
C SER A 40 1.51 -5.32 1.90
N VAL A 41 0.75 -4.38 1.35
CA VAL A 41 0.31 -4.44 -0.05
C VAL A 41 0.47 -3.08 -0.74
N ASP A 42 0.98 -3.11 -1.96
CA ASP A 42 0.99 -1.99 -2.90
C ASP A 42 0.01 -2.33 -4.05
N PRO A 43 -0.98 -1.49 -4.43
CA PRO A 43 -1.93 -1.80 -5.51
C PRO A 43 -1.35 -1.80 -6.93
N SER A 44 -0.17 -1.20 -7.10
CA SER A 44 0.73 -1.23 -8.26
C SER A 44 0.27 -0.56 -9.55
N SER A 45 -1.02 -0.60 -9.90
CA SER A 45 -1.49 0.07 -11.12
C SER A 45 -3.00 0.25 -11.17
N VAL A 46 -3.43 1.47 -11.52
CA VAL A 46 -4.84 1.86 -11.67
C VAL A 46 -5.59 1.01 -12.69
N ARG A 47 -5.01 0.72 -13.86
CA ARG A 47 -5.75 0.07 -14.96
C ARG A 47 -6.09 -1.39 -14.65
N PRO A 48 -5.14 -2.27 -14.29
CA PRO A 48 -5.46 -3.62 -13.82
C PRO A 48 -6.36 -3.62 -12.59
N LEU A 49 -6.16 -2.70 -11.65
CA LEU A 49 -7.00 -2.56 -10.48
C LEU A 49 -8.46 -2.25 -10.83
N ARG A 50 -8.69 -1.31 -11.76
CA ARG A 50 -10.02 -0.98 -12.28
C ARG A 50 -10.65 -2.17 -13.00
N ASP A 51 -9.89 -2.83 -13.87
CA ASP A 51 -10.36 -3.98 -14.65
C ASP A 51 -10.75 -5.15 -13.71
N TYR A 52 -10.00 -5.35 -12.63
CA TYR A 52 -10.28 -6.36 -11.61
C TYR A 52 -11.45 -5.99 -10.68
N GLY A 53 -11.57 -4.71 -10.33
CA GLY A 53 -12.60 -4.15 -9.46
C GLY A 53 -12.07 -3.78 -8.08
N ALA A 54 -12.31 -2.53 -7.68
CA ALA A 54 -11.83 -1.96 -6.41
C ALA A 54 -12.26 -2.77 -5.18
N GLU A 55 -13.56 -3.11 -5.06
CA GLU A 55 -14.04 -3.84 -3.87
C GLU A 55 -13.50 -5.28 -3.84
N CYS A 56 -13.40 -5.96 -4.99
CA CYS A 56 -12.77 -7.28 -5.07
C CYS A 56 -11.33 -7.24 -4.54
N PHE A 57 -10.56 -6.23 -4.94
CA PHE A 57 -9.20 -6.04 -4.44
C PHE A 57 -9.16 -5.77 -2.94
N LEU A 58 -10.04 -4.88 -2.44
CA LEU A 58 -10.13 -4.55 -1.01
C LEU A 58 -10.53 -5.76 -0.15
N GLU A 59 -11.38 -6.64 -0.66
CA GLU A 59 -11.75 -7.91 -0.02
C GLU A 59 -10.57 -8.89 0.02
N ASP A 60 -9.88 -9.08 -1.10
CA ASP A 60 -8.71 -9.96 -1.20
C ASP A 60 -7.58 -9.56 -0.25
N VAL A 61 -7.33 -8.26 -0.13
CA VAL A 61 -6.23 -7.73 0.70
C VAL A 61 -6.71 -7.34 2.09
N ALA A 62 -7.95 -7.68 2.48
CA ALA A 62 -8.45 -7.44 3.82
C ALA A 62 -7.48 -8.01 4.87
N GLY A 63 -7.32 -7.31 6.00
CA GLY A 63 -6.41 -7.66 7.09
C GLY A 63 -4.92 -7.41 6.83
N THR A 64 -4.58 -6.75 5.72
CA THR A 64 -3.25 -6.15 5.51
C THR A 64 -2.95 -5.15 6.62
N GLU A 65 -1.73 -5.17 7.15
CA GLU A 65 -1.29 -4.25 8.21
C GLU A 65 -1.01 -2.85 7.64
N VAL A 66 -0.37 -2.78 6.46
CA VAL A 66 0.02 -1.53 5.80
C VAL A 66 -0.29 -1.59 4.31
N VAL A 67 -0.95 -0.56 3.77
CA VAL A 67 -1.11 -0.38 2.32
C VAL A 67 -0.36 0.86 1.81
N PHE A 68 0.20 0.75 0.60
CA PHE A 68 1.07 1.77 -0.03
C PHE A 68 0.52 2.33 -1.35
N PRO A 69 -0.75 2.75 -1.44
CA PRO A 69 -1.25 3.29 -2.70
C PRO A 69 -0.60 4.64 -3.03
N ASN A 70 -0.47 4.96 -4.32
CA ASN A 70 -0.42 6.35 -4.75
C ASN A 70 -1.83 6.97 -4.79
N LEU A 71 -1.91 8.29 -4.99
CA LEU A 71 -3.19 9.00 -5.01
C LEU A 71 -4.17 8.47 -6.06
N ASP A 72 -3.69 8.12 -7.25
CA ASP A 72 -4.58 7.68 -8.34
C ASP A 72 -5.15 6.29 -8.09
N GLU A 73 -4.35 5.37 -7.55
CA GLU A 73 -4.82 4.06 -7.08
C GLU A 73 -5.80 4.20 -5.92
N ALA A 74 -5.49 5.07 -4.95
CA ALA A 74 -6.35 5.27 -3.79
C ALA A 74 -7.70 5.92 -4.17
N ARG A 75 -7.71 6.80 -5.17
CA ARG A 75 -8.94 7.32 -5.79
C ARG A 75 -9.75 6.20 -6.43
N GLU A 76 -9.11 5.32 -7.19
CA GLU A 76 -9.78 4.14 -7.78
C GLU A 76 -10.39 3.24 -6.70
N LEU A 77 -9.67 3.00 -5.59
CA LEU A 77 -10.13 2.16 -4.49
C LEU A 77 -11.32 2.76 -3.71
N THR A 78 -11.40 4.09 -3.62
CA THR A 78 -12.33 4.77 -2.71
C THR A 78 -13.46 5.52 -3.40
N GLY A 79 -13.27 5.92 -4.66
CA GLY A 79 -14.16 6.85 -5.37
C GLY A 79 -14.14 8.29 -4.83
N LEU A 80 -13.15 8.65 -4.02
CA LEU A 80 -12.98 9.98 -3.43
C LEU A 80 -11.80 10.71 -4.07
N ASP A 81 -11.83 12.05 -4.13
CA ASP A 81 -10.79 12.84 -4.80
C ASP A 81 -9.78 13.50 -3.85
N ASP A 82 -10.23 13.94 -2.67
CA ASP A 82 -9.40 14.64 -1.69
C ASP A 82 -8.41 13.67 -1.02
N PRO A 83 -7.10 13.95 -1.03
CA PRO A 83 -6.10 13.04 -0.46
C PRO A 83 -6.33 12.67 1.01
N GLU A 84 -6.81 13.60 1.84
CA GLU A 84 -7.05 13.29 3.25
C GLU A 84 -8.33 12.47 3.43
N GLU A 85 -9.39 12.76 2.69
CA GLU A 85 -10.61 11.95 2.69
C GLU A 85 -10.35 10.53 2.20
N VAL A 86 -9.56 10.38 1.12
CA VAL A 86 -9.09 9.10 0.58
C VAL A 86 -8.30 8.33 1.64
N ALA A 87 -7.30 8.97 2.27
CA ALA A 87 -6.49 8.35 3.31
C ALA A 87 -7.35 7.90 4.51
N ARG A 88 -8.30 8.74 4.95
CA ARG A 88 -9.25 8.40 6.02
C ARG A 88 -10.17 7.24 5.63
N ALA A 89 -10.59 7.18 4.37
CA ALA A 89 -11.46 6.11 3.89
C ALA A 89 -10.76 4.75 3.91
N LEU A 90 -9.52 4.69 3.42
CA LEU A 90 -8.70 3.48 3.48
C LEU A 90 -8.33 3.11 4.92
N ALA A 91 -8.10 4.08 5.81
CA ALA A 91 -7.80 3.84 7.23
C ALA A 91 -8.97 3.21 8.02
N ARG A 92 -10.18 3.18 7.45
CA ARG A 92 -11.30 2.38 8.01
C ARG A 92 -11.18 0.89 7.69
N ARG A 93 -10.38 0.52 6.69
CA ARG A 93 -10.17 -0.86 6.21
C ARG A 93 -8.81 -1.42 6.65
N PHE A 94 -7.79 -0.56 6.75
CA PHE A 94 -6.41 -0.94 7.05
C PHE A 94 -5.88 -0.21 8.29
N PRO A 95 -5.08 -0.87 9.16
CA PRO A 95 -4.47 -0.23 10.33
C PRO A 95 -3.57 0.96 9.97
N VAL A 96 -2.80 0.83 8.88
CA VAL A 96 -1.91 1.86 8.37
C VAL A 96 -2.09 2.04 6.87
N VAL A 97 -2.20 3.29 6.44
CA VAL A 97 -2.21 3.70 5.03
C VAL A 97 -1.08 4.70 4.83
N ALA A 98 -0.14 4.39 3.95
CA ALA A 98 0.91 5.31 3.53
C ALA A 98 0.64 5.74 2.08
N LEU A 99 -0.15 6.81 1.94
CA LEU A 99 -0.61 7.36 0.66
C LEU A 99 0.46 8.25 0.04
N THR A 100 1.07 7.83 -1.06
CA THR A 100 2.10 8.63 -1.74
C THR A 100 1.50 9.69 -2.66
N LEU A 101 2.08 10.89 -2.65
CA LEU A 101 1.64 12.09 -3.39
C LEU A 101 2.74 12.61 -4.35
N GLY A 102 3.64 11.71 -4.78
CA GLY A 102 4.78 12.07 -5.62
C GLY A 102 5.67 13.13 -4.97
N ALA A 103 5.94 14.22 -5.69
CA ALA A 103 6.80 15.31 -5.23
C ALA A 103 6.24 16.08 -4.01
N GLN A 104 4.98 15.87 -3.63
CA GLN A 104 4.37 16.48 -2.45
C GLN A 104 4.63 15.69 -1.16
N GLY A 105 5.22 14.49 -1.26
CA GLY A 105 5.50 13.62 -0.13
C GLY A 105 4.43 12.54 0.04
N CYS A 106 3.97 12.31 1.26
CA CYS A 106 2.93 11.33 1.54
C CYS A 106 2.03 11.76 2.70
N LEU A 107 0.84 11.15 2.77
CA LEU A 107 0.00 11.14 3.96
C LEU A 107 0.09 9.77 4.62
N VAL A 108 0.28 9.75 5.94
CA VAL A 108 0.21 8.53 6.75
C VAL A 108 -1.04 8.59 7.62
N ALA A 109 -1.97 7.66 7.38
CA ALA A 109 -3.13 7.48 8.23
C ALA A 109 -2.94 6.25 9.12
N ALA A 110 -2.95 6.45 10.44
CA ALA A 110 -2.81 5.39 11.44
C ALA A 110 -3.42 5.83 12.77
N ALA A 111 -3.99 4.87 13.52
CA ALA A 111 -4.57 5.11 14.85
C ALA A 111 -5.55 6.30 14.91
N GLY A 112 -6.38 6.47 13.87
CA GLY A 112 -7.38 7.54 13.76
C GLY A 112 -6.81 8.93 13.46
N ARG A 113 -5.52 9.04 13.11
CA ARG A 113 -4.85 10.30 12.74
C ARG A 113 -4.36 10.24 11.30
N VAL A 114 -4.30 11.40 10.66
CA VAL A 114 -3.66 11.59 9.35
C VAL A 114 -2.57 12.64 9.51
N GLY A 115 -1.34 12.32 9.10
CA GLY A 115 -0.21 13.23 9.14
C GLY A 115 0.47 13.33 7.77
N ALA A 116 0.93 14.53 7.41
CA ALA A 116 1.69 14.75 6.19
C ALA A 116 3.19 14.64 6.44
N VAL A 117 3.90 13.97 5.53
CA VAL A 117 5.36 13.91 5.51
C VAL A 117 5.82 14.51 4.17
N PRO A 118 6.55 15.64 4.16
CA PRO A 118 7.00 16.26 2.92
C PRO A 118 8.04 15.39 2.21
N ALA A 119 8.05 15.43 0.88
CA ALA A 119 9.09 14.78 0.11
C ALA A 119 10.47 15.38 0.42
N ALA A 120 11.50 14.54 0.46
CA ALA A 120 12.88 15.01 0.49
C ALA A 120 13.24 15.67 -0.84
N SER A 121 14.01 16.75 -0.79
CA SER A 121 14.54 17.38 -2.01
C SER A 121 15.54 16.43 -2.67
N PRO A 122 15.31 15.99 -3.92
CA PRO A 122 16.27 15.17 -4.62
C PRO A 122 17.53 15.98 -4.95
N PRO A 123 18.71 15.34 -5.10
CA PRO A 123 19.97 16.03 -5.43
C PRO A 123 19.98 16.61 -6.86
N GLY A 124 18.95 16.33 -7.66
CA GLY A 124 18.79 16.78 -9.04
C GLY A 124 17.36 16.53 -9.55
N PRO A 125 17.08 16.80 -10.83
CA PRO A 125 15.76 16.57 -11.42
C PRO A 125 15.40 15.08 -11.41
N ALA A 126 14.11 14.79 -11.21
CA ALA A 126 13.58 13.44 -11.40
C ALA A 126 13.72 13.05 -12.88
N VAL A 127 14.39 11.92 -13.14
CA VAL A 127 14.64 11.41 -14.50
C VAL A 127 13.61 10.35 -14.87
N ASP A 128 13.35 9.42 -13.94
CA ASP A 128 12.42 8.31 -14.11
C ASP A 128 11.73 8.02 -12.77
N PRO A 129 10.39 8.09 -12.67
CA PRO A 129 9.66 7.77 -11.45
C PRO A 129 9.50 6.26 -11.22
N THR A 130 9.91 5.41 -12.16
CA THR A 130 9.83 3.95 -12.04
C THR A 130 10.57 3.49 -10.78
N GLY A 131 9.89 2.69 -9.95
CA GLY A 131 10.42 2.19 -8.70
C GLY A 131 10.41 3.17 -7.52
N ALA A 132 9.90 4.40 -7.68
CA ALA A 132 9.79 5.34 -6.56
C ALA A 132 8.84 4.83 -5.46
N GLY A 133 7.72 4.19 -5.84
CA GLY A 133 6.81 3.50 -4.92
C GLY A 133 7.48 2.33 -4.20
N ASP A 134 8.16 1.45 -4.97
CA ASP A 134 8.90 0.31 -4.41
C ASP A 134 9.96 0.74 -3.40
N ALA A 135 10.74 1.78 -3.74
CA ALA A 135 11.76 2.34 -2.87
C ALA A 135 11.15 2.97 -1.60
N PHE A 136 9.99 3.62 -1.72
CA PHE A 136 9.25 4.16 -0.59
C PHE A 136 8.77 3.04 0.34
N ALA A 137 8.12 2.00 -0.20
CA ALA A 137 7.65 0.85 0.56
C ALA A 137 8.81 0.13 1.27
N ALA A 138 9.92 -0.11 0.57
CA ALA A 138 11.12 -0.69 1.16
C ALA A 138 11.69 0.17 2.30
N GLY A 139 11.76 1.49 2.11
CA GLY A 139 12.23 2.42 3.14
C GLY A 139 11.31 2.49 4.36
N PHE A 140 10.00 2.32 4.17
CA PHE A 140 9.01 2.29 5.23
C PHE A 140 9.08 0.99 6.04
N LEU A 141 9.22 -0.16 5.39
CA LEU A 141 9.16 -1.48 6.04
C LEU A 141 10.46 -1.87 6.76
N THR A 142 11.59 -1.27 6.38
CA THR A 142 12.91 -1.62 6.93
C THR A 142 13.33 -0.80 8.15
N ARG A 143 12.48 0.12 8.61
CA ARG A 143 12.75 1.03 9.74
C ARG A 143 11.70 0.92 10.82
#